data_AF-X1B6Z5-F1
#
_entry.id   AF-X1B6Z5-F1
#
_cell.length_a   1.000
_cell.length_b   1.000
_cell.length_c   1.000
_cell.angle_alpha   90.00
_cell.angle_beta   90.00
_cell.angle_gamma   90.00
#
_symmetry.space_group_name_H-M   'P 1'
#
loop_
_entity.id
_entity.type
_entity.pdbx_description
1 polymer ?
#
loop_
_entity_poly.entity_id
_entity_poly.type
_entity_poly.pdbx_seq_one_letter_code
_entity_poly.pdbx_strand_id
1 'polypeptide(L)'
;MIELNDNEYLERYFEESNLRERVFDLRDNQGMTHIMPIGCVIEQIKIMPSEDRKKAIKIMRKIDFLNGNMEHFLKYVAEGMINELFH
;
A
#
# COMPACT_ATOMS: atom_id res chain seq x y z
N MET A 1 -11.62 -18.37 13.73
CA MET A 1 -10.68 -17.40 13.12
C MET A 1 -11.06 -16.05 13.68
N ILE A 2 -10.15 -15.35 14.37
CA ILE A 2 -10.41 -13.98 14.82
C ILE A 2 -10.32 -13.10 13.56
N GLU A 3 -11.41 -12.43 13.18
CA GLU A 3 -11.33 -11.38 12.17
C GLU A 3 -10.54 -10.23 12.77
N LEU A 4 -9.31 -10.02 12.27
CA LEU A 4 -8.54 -8.82 12.58
C LEU A 4 -9.27 -7.60 12.04
N ASN A 5 -9.27 -6.51 12.79
CA ASN A 5 -9.72 -5.24 12.24
C ASN A 5 -8.76 -4.76 11.14
N ASP A 6 -9.21 -3.79 10.35
CA ASP A 6 -8.48 -3.25 9.21
C ASP A 6 -7.04 -2.82 9.52
N ASN A 7 -6.81 -2.16 10.66
CA ASN A 7 -5.49 -1.70 11.07
C ASN A 7 -4.63 -2.84 11.61
N GLU A 8 -5.22 -3.74 12.40
CA GLU A 8 -4.53 -4.93 12.90
C GLU A 8 -4.06 -5.85 11.77
N TYR A 9 -4.86 -5.99 10.70
CA TYR A 9 -4.46 -6.74 9.51
C TYR A 9 -3.24 -6.10 8.84
N LEU A 10 -3.25 -4.78 8.65
CA LEU A 10 -2.11 -4.07 8.05
C LEU A 10 -0.86 -4.25 8.91
N GLU A 11 -0.93 -3.96 10.21
CA GLU A 11 0.22 -4.11 11.11
C GLU A 11 0.81 -5.51 11.05
N ARG A 12 -0.02 -6.55 11.18
CA ARG A 12 0.46 -7.93 11.16
C ARG A 12 1.05 -8.34 9.82
N TYR A 13 0.40 -8.00 8.71
CA TYR A 13 0.93 -8.30 7.38
C TYR A 13 2.33 -7.69 7.19
N PHE A 14 2.56 -6.49 7.72
CA PHE A 14 3.84 -5.79 7.57
C PHE A 14 4.89 -6.10 8.63
N GLU A 15 4.51 -6.61 9.79
CA GLU A 15 5.45 -7.22 10.73
C GLU A 15 5.94 -8.58 10.21
N GLU A 16 5.05 -9.35 9.58
CA GLU A 16 5.36 -10.67 9.03
C GLU A 16 6.10 -10.58 7.69
N SER A 17 5.93 -9.48 6.94
CA SER A 17 6.61 -9.24 5.67
C SER A 17 7.76 -8.24 5.83
N ASN A 18 8.99 -8.62 5.41
CA ASN A 18 10.17 -7.73 5.38
C ASN A 18 10.04 -6.60 4.31
N LEU A 19 8.82 -6.14 4.03
CA LEU A 19 8.51 -5.17 2.99
C LEU A 19 8.69 -3.72 3.45
N ARG A 20 8.60 -3.43 4.75
CA ARG A 20 8.69 -2.05 5.28
C ARG A 20 9.97 -1.32 4.88
N GLU A 21 11.09 -2.02 4.80
CA GLU A 21 12.40 -1.44 4.47
C GLU A 21 12.64 -1.28 2.97
N ARG A 22 11.75 -1.83 2.13
CA ARG A 22 11.88 -1.73 0.68
C ARG A 22 11.39 -0.38 0.21
N VAL A 23 11.99 0.07 -0.89
CA VAL A 23 11.67 1.33 -1.57
C VAL A 23 11.17 1.05 -2.98
N PHE A 24 10.26 1.88 -3.45
CA PHE A 24 9.88 1.96 -4.85
C PHE A 24 10.55 3.15 -5.52
N ASP A 25 11.09 2.92 -6.72
CA ASP A 25 11.47 3.98 -7.65
C ASP A 25 10.28 4.22 -8.58
N LEU A 26 9.64 5.38 -8.43
CA LEU A 26 8.43 5.75 -9.14
C LEU A 26 8.69 6.99 -9.98
N ARG A 27 8.10 7.05 -11.17
CA ARG A 27 8.21 8.21 -12.05
C ARG A 27 6.85 8.86 -12.23
N ASP A 28 6.76 10.15 -11.93
CA ASP A 28 5.51 10.89 -12.11
C ASP A 28 5.28 11.33 -13.56
N ASN A 29 4.11 11.91 -13.82
CA ASN A 29 3.72 12.45 -15.12
C ASN A 29 4.59 13.62 -15.62
N GLN A 30 5.37 14.26 -14.74
CA GLN A 30 6.32 15.32 -15.08
C GLN A 30 7.72 14.77 -15.39
N GLY A 31 7.90 13.45 -15.23
CA GLY A 31 9.15 12.75 -15.48
C GLY A 31 10.12 12.78 -14.30
N MET A 32 9.72 13.27 -13.12
CA MET A 32 10.52 13.27 -11.90
C MET A 32 10.51 11.88 -11.26
N THR A 33 11.64 11.48 -10.68
CA THR A 33 11.78 10.20 -9.97
C THR A 33 11.62 10.41 -8.47
N HIS A 34 10.73 9.63 -7.86
CA HIS A 34 10.43 9.62 -6.44
C HIS A 34 10.86 8.30 -5.84
N ILE A 35 11.70 8.34 -4.81
CA ILE A 35 12.06 7.18 -4.00
C ILE A 35 11.09 7.13 -2.83
N MET A 36 10.19 6.14 -2.83
CA MET A 36 9.14 6.02 -1.82
C MET A 36 9.29 4.74 -1.01
N PRO A 37 9.57 4.82 0.30
CA PRO A 37 9.51 3.67 1.19
C PRO A 37 8.11 3.07 1.18
N ILE A 38 8.02 1.74 1.14
CA ILE A 38 6.72 1.03 1.23
C ILE A 38 5.97 1.44 2.51
N GLY A 39 6.70 1.70 3.60
CA GLY A 39 6.16 2.28 4.83
C GLY A 39 5.25 3.49 4.62
N CYS A 40 5.64 4.43 3.74
CA CYS A 40 4.85 5.63 3.46
C CYS A 40 3.51 5.32 2.77
N VAL A 41 3.50 4.32 1.86
CA VAL A 41 2.28 3.87 1.17
C VAL A 41 1.29 3.29 2.18
N ILE A 42 1.79 2.56 3.18
CA ILE A 42 0.99 1.94 4.22
C ILE A 42 0.34 2.98 5.12
N GLU A 43 1.14 3.96 5.57
CA GLU A 43 0.62 5.07 6.37
C GLU A 43 -0.46 5.84 5.61
N GLN A 44 -0.29 6.02 4.30
CA GLN A 44 -1.33 6.62 3.46
C GLN A 44 -2.62 5.78 3.44
N ILE A 45 -2.51 4.45 3.33
CA ILE A 45 -3.66 3.54 3.39
C ILE A 45 -4.39 3.62 4.74
N LYS A 46 -3.68 3.87 5.84
CA LYS A 46 -4.32 4.02 7.15
C LYS A 46 -5.13 5.31 7.25
N ILE A 47 -4.61 6.42 6.71
CA ILE A 47 -5.21 7.76 6.87
C ILE A 47 -6.22 8.14 5.76
N MET A 48 -6.31 7.37 4.67
CA MET A 48 -7.28 7.64 3.60
C MET A 48 -8.76 7.52 4.08
N PRO A 49 -9.73 8.09 3.33
CA PRO A 49 -11.15 7.98 3.66
C PRO A 49 -11.60 6.53 3.87
N SER A 50 -12.57 6.34 4.78
CA SER A 50 -12.95 4.99 5.25
C SER A 50 -13.46 4.07 4.14
N GLU A 51 -14.13 4.61 3.12
CA GLU A 51 -14.61 3.83 1.97
C GLU A 51 -13.46 3.31 1.11
N ASP A 52 -12.46 4.16 0.84
CA ASP A 52 -11.32 3.79 0.01
C ASP A 52 -10.36 2.86 0.76
N ARG A 53 -10.18 3.09 2.07
CA ARG A 53 -9.41 2.18 2.94
C ARG A 53 -10.00 0.78 2.92
N LYS A 54 -11.32 0.64 3.04
CA LYS A 54 -12.01 -0.65 2.97
C LYS A 54 -11.81 -1.34 1.62
N LYS A 55 -11.85 -0.60 0.51
CA LYS A 55 -11.58 -1.14 -0.83
C LYS A 55 -10.14 -1.65 -0.93
N ALA A 56 -9.17 -0.85 -0.48
CA ALA A 56 -7.76 -1.22 -0.50
C ALA A 56 -7.51 -2.50 0.32
N ILE A 57 -8.00 -2.56 1.55
CA ILE A 57 -7.84 -3.72 2.44
C ILE A 57 -8.53 -4.96 1.86
N LYS A 58 -9.70 -4.82 1.23
CA LYS A 58 -10.36 -5.95 0.57
C LYS A 58 -9.52 -6.52 -0.57
N ILE A 59 -8.83 -5.66 -1.34
CA ILE A 59 -7.91 -6.09 -2.40
C ILE A 59 -6.69 -6.78 -1.78
N MET A 60 -6.09 -6.19 -0.74
CA MET A 60 -4.94 -6.76 -0.03
C MET A 60 -5.26 -8.16 0.50
N ARG A 61 -6.39 -8.33 1.21
CA ARG A 61 -6.84 -9.64 1.71
C ARG A 61 -7.02 -10.66 0.59
N LYS A 62 -7.53 -10.24 -0.57
CA LYS A 62 -7.67 -11.12 -1.73
C LYS A 62 -6.32 -11.53 -2.31
N ILE A 63 -5.37 -10.60 -2.41
CA ILE A 63 -4.01 -10.88 -2.87
C ILE A 63 -3.33 -11.87 -1.92
N ASP A 64 -3.40 -11.60 -0.62
CA ASP A 64 -2.85 -12.44 0.45
C ASP A 64 -3.44 -13.87 0.40
N PHE A 65 -4.76 -13.99 0.32
CA PHE A 65 -5.44 -15.30 0.20
C PHE A 65 -5.01 -16.10 -1.04
N LEU A 66 -4.69 -15.42 -2.14
CA LEU A 66 -4.25 -16.04 -3.38
C LEU A 66 -2.72 -16.23 -3.46
N ASN A 67 -1.97 -15.94 -2.39
CA ASN A 67 -0.50 -15.85 -2.39
C ASN A 67 0.03 -14.99 -3.56
N GLY A 68 -0.69 -13.91 -3.87
CA GLY A 68 -0.39 -13.00 -4.96
C GLY A 68 0.70 -11.99 -4.62
N ASN A 69 1.09 -11.21 -5.63
CA ASN A 69 2.12 -10.18 -5.47
C ASN A 69 1.55 -8.90 -4.84
N MET A 70 1.72 -8.76 -3.52
CA MET A 70 1.31 -7.56 -2.78
C MET A 70 2.09 -6.31 -3.18
N GLU A 71 3.38 -6.44 -3.48
CA GLU A 71 4.21 -5.30 -3.87
C GLU A 71 3.69 -4.63 -5.14
N HIS A 72 3.19 -5.42 -6.10
CA HIS A 72 2.58 -4.89 -7.31
C HIS A 72 1.37 -3.99 -7.01
N PHE A 73 0.52 -4.40 -6.04
CA PHE A 73 -0.60 -3.57 -5.60
C PHE A 73 -0.14 -2.33 -4.83
N LEU A 74 0.83 -2.47 -3.92
CA LEU A 74 1.37 -1.33 -3.18
C LEU A 74 2.04 -0.32 -4.11
N LYS A 75 2.71 -0.79 -5.16
CA LYS A 75 3.28 0.06 -6.20
C LYS A 75 2.20 0.83 -6.95
N TYR A 76 1.10 0.18 -7.33
CA TYR A 76 -0.04 0.86 -7.96
C TYR A 76 -0.62 1.98 -7.08
N VAL A 77 -0.77 1.73 -5.77
CA VAL A 77 -1.22 2.77 -4.82
C VAL A 77 -0.21 3.93 -4.76
N ALA A 78 1.08 3.61 -4.69
CA ALA A 78 2.15 4.60 -4.63
C ALA A 78 2.24 5.47 -5.92
N GLU A 79 2.02 4.87 -7.09
CA GLU A 79 1.93 5.59 -8.37
C GLU A 79 0.75 6.56 -8.38
N GLY A 80 -0.40 6.17 -7.82
CA GLY A 80 -1.53 7.08 -7.62
C GLY A 80 -1.18 8.26 -6.73
N MET A 81 -0.49 8.01 -5.61
CA MET A 81 -0.06 9.06 -4.68
C MET A 81 0.81 10.11 -5.37
N ILE A 82 1.87 9.70 -6.08
CA ILE A 82 2.79 10.67 -6.71
C ILE A 82 2.13 11.42 -7.86
N ASN A 83 1.17 10.84 -8.56
CA ASN A 83 0.52 11.52 -9.68
C ASN A 83 -0.53 12.54 -9.22
N GLU A 84 -1.21 12.30 -8.09
CA GLU A 84 -2.15 13.28 -7.51
C GLU A 84 -1.45 14.43 -6.77
N LEU A 85 -0.27 14.18 -6.19
CA LEU A 85 0.48 15.16 -5.37
C LEU A 85 1.08 16.35 -6.17
N PHE A 86 1.16 16.27 -7.51
CA PHE A 86 1.78 17.30 -8.36
C PHE A 86 0.83 17.97 -9.38
N HIS A 87 -0.46 18.05 -9.05
CA HIS A 87 -1.45 18.82 -9.82
C HIS A 87 -1.46 20.31 -9.50
#